data_AF-A0A8T4SJS6-F1
#
_entry.id   AF-A0A8T4SJS6-F1
#
_cell.length_a   1.000
_cell.length_b   1.000
_cell.length_c   1.000
_cell.angle_alpha   90.00
_cell.angle_beta   90.00
_cell.angle_gamma   90.00
#
_symmetry.space_group_name_H-M   'P 1'
#
loop_
_entity.id
_entity.type
_entity.pdbx_description
1 polymer ?
#
loop_
_entity_poly.entity_id
_entity_poly.type
_entity_poly.pdbx_seq_one_letter_code
_entity_poly.pdbx_strand_id
1 'polypeptide(L)'
;MQNQTLKSVVSNLVVEVRKTEGNRTLPGIVSKLTDRSIDKVDLSMFSIEIRHEMLNEMGIQYLRKGMLAEAQKAFVLAEARDGLESVGEEYLRLGLYNKAVEVFKLAGDEVKLRAIGKKALDEGRFYDALEVFKVLNDKESLIELGKKSIEAGKFSLAFEVFSVNSEKELLQNLARKCMEVQEYHVAKEIFKLLSDTNDLNRLGEIFLKNGQIRMAYEMFSTAGNEPMVNFIKGNRLN
;
A
#
# COMPACT_ATOMS: atom_id res chain seq x y z
N MET A 1 -2.97 -51.87 -0.99
CA MET A 1 -4.38 -52.06 -1.40
C MET A 1 -5.28 -50.82 -1.26
N GLN A 2 -4.94 -49.78 -0.48
CA GLN A 2 -5.80 -48.58 -0.31
C GLN A 2 -5.79 -47.57 -1.49
N ASN A 3 -4.80 -47.64 -2.39
CA ASN A 3 -4.62 -46.67 -3.48
C ASN A 3 -5.44 -46.99 -4.76
N GLN A 4 -5.86 -48.25 -4.92
CA GLN A 4 -6.76 -48.67 -6.01
C GLN A 4 -8.21 -48.28 -5.73
N THR A 5 -8.62 -48.28 -4.46
CA THR A 5 -9.96 -47.88 -4.00
C THR A 5 -10.19 -46.37 -4.12
N LEU A 6 -9.16 -45.54 -3.88
CA LEU A 6 -9.24 -44.08 -4.09
C LEU A 6 -9.35 -43.71 -5.57
N LYS A 7 -8.59 -44.38 -6.45
CA LYS A 7 -8.74 -44.20 -7.90
C LYS A 7 -10.10 -44.63 -8.42
N SER A 8 -10.68 -45.71 -7.89
CA SER A 8 -12.03 -46.15 -8.28
C SER A 8 -13.14 -45.24 -7.76
N VAL A 9 -12.95 -44.62 -6.59
CA VAL A 9 -13.89 -43.61 -6.05
C VAL A 9 -13.84 -42.33 -6.88
N VAL A 10 -12.65 -41.88 -7.28
CA VAL A 10 -12.49 -40.72 -8.18
C VAL A 10 -13.00 -41.03 -9.59
N SER A 11 -12.77 -42.23 -10.14
CA SER A 11 -13.32 -42.62 -11.44
C SER A 11 -14.84 -42.74 -11.40
N ASN A 12 -15.42 -43.24 -10.30
CA ASN A 12 -16.87 -43.33 -10.15
C ASN A 12 -17.53 -41.95 -9.97
N LEU A 13 -16.85 -41.01 -9.30
CA LEU A 13 -17.28 -39.60 -9.24
C LEU A 13 -17.24 -38.93 -10.63
N VAL A 14 -16.20 -39.19 -11.43
CA VAL A 14 -16.06 -38.65 -12.80
C VAL A 14 -17.09 -39.28 -13.77
N VAL A 15 -17.46 -40.54 -13.57
CA VAL A 15 -18.50 -41.22 -14.36
C VAL A 15 -19.92 -40.79 -13.96
N GLU A 16 -20.16 -40.50 -12.69
CA GLU A 16 -21.44 -39.88 -12.26
C GLU A 16 -21.59 -38.46 -12.81
N VAL A 17 -20.52 -37.66 -12.82
CA VAL A 17 -20.54 -36.28 -13.38
C VAL A 17 -20.87 -36.28 -14.87
N ARG A 18 -20.45 -37.31 -15.63
CA ARG A 18 -20.81 -37.46 -17.06
C ARG A 18 -22.22 -37.99 -17.33
N LYS A 19 -22.90 -38.55 -16.33
CA LYS A 19 -24.29 -39.07 -16.46
C LYS A 19 -25.34 -38.17 -15.83
N THR A 20 -24.94 -37.14 -15.10
CA THR A 20 -25.84 -36.20 -14.43
C THR A 20 -25.60 -34.76 -14.89
N GLU A 21 -25.84 -34.47 -16.17
CA GLU A 21 -26.17 -33.10 -16.59
C GLU A 21 -27.49 -32.59 -15.97
N GLY A 22 -28.14 -33.37 -15.08
CA GLY A 22 -29.46 -33.02 -14.55
C GLY A 22 -29.76 -33.32 -13.08
N ASN A 23 -28.80 -33.61 -12.17
CA ASN A 23 -29.24 -33.83 -10.76
C ASN A 23 -28.24 -33.66 -9.59
N ARG A 24 -27.09 -33.00 -9.78
CA ARG A 24 -26.34 -32.43 -8.64
C ARG A 24 -26.27 -30.93 -8.84
N THR A 25 -27.01 -30.19 -8.01
CA THR A 25 -26.96 -28.73 -8.06
C THR A 25 -25.53 -28.29 -7.75
N LEU A 26 -24.96 -27.40 -8.57
CA LEU A 26 -23.66 -26.75 -8.35
C LEU A 26 -23.38 -26.40 -6.86
N PRO A 27 -24.37 -25.87 -6.09
CA PRO A 27 -24.27 -25.68 -4.64
C PRO A 27 -23.77 -26.89 -3.82
N GLY A 28 -24.23 -28.10 -4.14
CA GLY A 28 -23.86 -29.31 -3.40
C GLY A 28 -22.42 -29.78 -3.64
N ILE A 29 -21.88 -29.50 -4.84
CA ILE A 29 -20.48 -29.77 -5.18
C ILE A 29 -19.58 -28.73 -4.51
N VAL A 30 -19.93 -27.44 -4.65
CA VAL A 30 -19.20 -26.32 -4.05
C VAL A 30 -19.07 -26.48 -2.53
N SER A 31 -20.16 -26.82 -1.84
CA SER A 31 -20.17 -27.03 -0.38
C SER A 31 -19.08 -28.01 0.08
N LYS A 32 -18.95 -29.16 -0.57
CA LYS A 32 -17.92 -30.17 -0.24
C LYS A 32 -16.49 -29.74 -0.56
N LEU A 33 -16.32 -28.86 -1.54
CA LEU A 33 -15.01 -28.35 -1.93
C LEU A 33 -14.52 -27.24 -0.97
N THR A 34 -15.44 -26.47 -0.39
CA THR A 34 -15.13 -25.37 0.55
C THR A 34 -14.65 -25.80 1.93
N ASP A 35 -14.50 -27.11 2.17
CA ASP A 35 -13.84 -27.64 3.37
C ASP A 35 -12.32 -27.79 3.16
N ARG A 36 -11.82 -27.50 1.96
CA ARG A 36 -10.40 -27.53 1.59
C ARG A 36 -9.92 -26.11 1.30
N SER A 37 -8.60 -25.88 1.31
CA SER A 37 -8.05 -24.64 0.76
C SER A 37 -8.28 -24.60 -0.75
N ILE A 38 -8.57 -23.40 -1.29
CA ILE A 38 -8.71 -23.15 -2.72
C ILE A 38 -7.49 -23.64 -3.53
N ASP A 39 -6.29 -23.56 -2.95
CA ASP A 39 -5.04 -23.99 -3.60
C ASP A 39 -4.99 -25.52 -3.85
N LYS A 40 -5.88 -26.28 -3.21
CA LYS A 40 -5.96 -27.76 -3.32
C LYS A 40 -7.13 -28.23 -4.19
N VAL A 41 -7.87 -27.32 -4.79
CA VAL A 41 -9.04 -27.65 -5.61
C VAL A 41 -8.65 -27.62 -7.08
N ASP A 42 -8.81 -28.74 -7.77
CA ASP A 42 -8.60 -28.85 -9.21
C ASP A 42 -9.94 -28.71 -9.95
N LEU A 43 -10.06 -27.64 -10.74
CA LEU A 43 -11.22 -27.35 -11.58
C LEU A 43 -10.88 -27.41 -13.08
N SER A 44 -9.73 -27.99 -13.44
CA SER A 44 -9.25 -28.05 -14.83
C SER A 44 -10.18 -28.83 -15.76
N MET A 45 -10.97 -29.74 -15.21
CA MET A 45 -11.94 -30.55 -15.96
C MET A 45 -13.21 -29.77 -16.39
N PHE A 46 -13.44 -28.58 -15.83
CA PHE A 46 -14.60 -27.74 -16.15
C PHE A 46 -14.23 -26.65 -17.16
N SER A 47 -15.24 -26.21 -17.93
CA SER A 47 -15.10 -25.05 -18.81
C SER A 47 -14.75 -23.80 -17.99
N ILE A 48 -14.28 -22.77 -18.67
CA ILE A 48 -13.89 -21.52 -18.02
C ILE A 48 -15.09 -20.87 -17.34
N GLU A 49 -16.25 -20.89 -17.98
CA GLU A 49 -17.50 -20.31 -17.48
C GLU A 49 -17.95 -21.01 -16.19
N ILE A 50 -18.00 -22.35 -16.21
CA ILE A 50 -18.38 -23.16 -15.04
C ILE A 50 -17.34 -22.98 -13.92
N ARG A 51 -16.06 -22.88 -14.27
CA ARG A 51 -14.99 -22.64 -13.30
C ARG A 51 -15.17 -21.31 -12.59
N HIS A 52 -15.46 -20.23 -13.33
CA HIS A 52 -15.71 -18.92 -12.73
C HIS A 52 -16.93 -18.95 -11.81
N GLU A 53 -18.03 -19.57 -12.22
CA GLU A 53 -19.23 -19.73 -11.39
C GLU A 53 -18.93 -20.52 -10.11
N MET A 54 -18.24 -21.66 -10.23
CA MET A 54 -17.84 -22.48 -9.08
C MET A 54 -16.92 -21.71 -8.12
N LEU A 55 -15.93 -20.98 -8.65
CA LEU A 55 -15.01 -20.18 -7.84
C LEU A 55 -15.74 -19.03 -7.11
N ASN A 56 -16.68 -18.37 -7.79
CA ASN A 56 -17.50 -17.32 -7.19
C ASN A 56 -18.34 -17.89 -6.04
N GLU A 57 -19.04 -19.00 -6.27
CA GLU A 57 -19.82 -19.67 -5.23
C GLU A 57 -18.96 -20.17 -4.06
N MET A 58 -17.77 -20.71 -4.35
CA MET A 58 -16.81 -21.06 -3.30
C MET A 58 -16.39 -19.83 -2.48
N GLY A 59 -16.12 -18.70 -3.14
CA GLY A 59 -15.81 -17.43 -2.49
C GLY A 59 -16.91 -16.97 -1.54
N ILE A 60 -18.19 -17.04 -1.97
CA ILE A 60 -19.35 -16.73 -1.14
C ILE A 60 -19.41 -17.62 0.11
N GLN A 61 -19.14 -18.92 -0.05
CA GLN A 61 -19.13 -19.85 1.09
C GLN A 61 -17.96 -19.58 2.05
N TYR A 62 -16.75 -19.33 1.55
CA TYR A 62 -15.61 -18.97 2.39
C TYR A 62 -15.88 -17.67 3.16
N LEU A 63 -16.48 -16.67 2.52
CA LEU A 63 -16.87 -15.42 3.16
C LEU A 63 -17.86 -15.65 4.30
N ARG A 64 -18.90 -16.48 4.08
CA ARG A 64 -19.87 -16.87 5.12
C ARG A 64 -19.23 -17.61 6.30
N LYS A 65 -18.16 -18.37 6.04
CA LYS A 65 -17.37 -19.07 7.07
C LYS A 65 -16.34 -18.15 7.76
N GLY A 66 -16.20 -16.88 7.35
CA GLY A 66 -15.20 -15.95 7.85
C GLY A 66 -13.76 -16.23 7.35
N MET A 67 -13.61 -17.10 6.35
CA MET A 67 -12.33 -17.45 5.74
C MET A 67 -11.95 -16.42 4.67
N LEU A 68 -11.60 -15.20 5.12
CA LEU A 68 -11.45 -14.04 4.22
C LEU A 68 -10.32 -14.19 3.20
N ALA A 69 -9.22 -14.86 3.56
CA ALA A 69 -8.09 -15.05 2.65
C ALA A 69 -8.44 -16.01 1.50
N GLU A 70 -9.16 -17.09 1.81
CA GLU A 70 -9.65 -18.05 0.83
C GLU A 70 -10.76 -17.45 -0.04
N ALA A 71 -11.64 -16.65 0.55
CA ALA A 71 -12.67 -15.91 -0.17
C ALA A 71 -12.04 -14.94 -1.19
N GLN A 72 -11.06 -14.13 -0.76
CA GLN A 72 -10.32 -13.21 -1.63
C GLN A 72 -9.71 -13.96 -2.82
N LYS A 73 -8.95 -15.04 -2.56
CA LYS A 73 -8.34 -15.84 -3.63
C LYS A 73 -9.37 -16.39 -4.61
N ALA A 74 -10.47 -16.94 -4.11
CA ALA A 74 -11.53 -17.48 -4.95
C ALA A 74 -12.16 -16.40 -5.83
N PHE A 75 -12.44 -15.22 -5.27
CA PHE A 75 -13.00 -14.09 -6.04
C PHE A 75 -12.02 -13.47 -7.03
N VAL A 76 -10.71 -13.41 -6.73
CA VAL A 76 -9.68 -13.00 -7.70
C VAL A 76 -9.66 -13.96 -8.89
N LEU A 77 -9.65 -15.27 -8.63
CA LEU A 77 -9.64 -16.29 -9.68
C LEU A 77 -10.95 -16.35 -10.48
N ALA A 78 -12.06 -15.95 -9.88
CA ALA A 78 -13.37 -15.85 -10.53
C ALA A 78 -13.58 -14.52 -11.28
N GLU A 79 -12.67 -13.56 -11.14
CA GLU A 79 -12.85 -12.17 -11.58
C GLU A 79 -14.14 -11.52 -11.02
N ALA A 80 -14.54 -11.94 -9.82
CA ALA A 80 -15.80 -11.55 -9.18
C ALA A 80 -15.63 -10.29 -8.32
N ARG A 81 -15.81 -9.13 -8.95
CA ARG A 81 -15.65 -7.81 -8.31
C ARG A 81 -16.50 -7.63 -7.05
N ASP A 82 -17.80 -7.92 -7.12
CA ASP A 82 -18.73 -7.73 -5.98
C ASP A 82 -18.32 -8.58 -4.76
N GLY A 83 -17.75 -9.77 -5.02
CA GLY A 83 -17.20 -10.65 -3.99
C GLY A 83 -15.96 -10.05 -3.32
N LEU A 84 -15.06 -9.46 -4.11
CA LEU A 84 -13.90 -8.73 -3.59
C LEU A 84 -14.33 -7.52 -2.76
N GLU A 85 -15.28 -6.71 -3.24
CA GLU A 85 -15.81 -5.58 -2.47
C GLU A 85 -16.36 -6.05 -1.11
N SER A 86 -17.11 -7.15 -1.09
CA SER A 86 -17.63 -7.74 0.15
C SER A 86 -16.51 -8.18 1.11
N VAL A 87 -15.43 -8.79 0.62
CA VAL A 87 -14.26 -9.15 1.44
C VAL A 87 -13.56 -7.89 1.98
N GLY A 88 -13.44 -6.85 1.16
CA GLY A 88 -12.87 -5.57 1.56
C GLY A 88 -13.63 -4.92 2.71
N GLU A 89 -14.96 -4.93 2.65
CA GLU A 89 -15.83 -4.42 3.73
C GLU A 89 -15.67 -5.21 5.03
N GLU A 90 -15.55 -6.54 4.95
CA GLU A 90 -15.29 -7.36 6.14
C GLU A 90 -13.91 -7.05 6.76
N TYR A 91 -12.87 -6.85 5.95
CA TYR A 91 -11.58 -6.40 6.47
C TYR A 91 -11.67 -5.03 7.14
N LEU A 92 -12.45 -4.08 6.59
CA LEU A 92 -12.70 -2.80 7.25
C LEU A 92 -13.43 -2.97 8.59
N ARG A 93 -14.44 -3.83 8.65
CA ARG A 93 -15.18 -4.12 9.90
C ARG A 93 -14.28 -4.68 10.99
N LEU A 94 -13.28 -5.47 10.61
CA LEU A 94 -12.28 -6.03 11.51
C LEU A 94 -11.12 -5.07 11.83
N GLY A 95 -11.12 -3.85 11.27
CA GLY A 95 -10.04 -2.87 11.45
C GLY A 95 -8.75 -3.22 10.70
N LEU A 96 -8.78 -4.16 9.76
CA LEU A 96 -7.64 -4.60 8.97
C LEU A 96 -7.48 -3.75 7.70
N TYR A 97 -7.20 -2.45 7.90
CA TYR A 97 -7.20 -1.43 6.83
C TYR A 97 -6.28 -1.76 5.65
N ASN A 98 -5.04 -2.17 5.89
CA ASN A 98 -4.09 -2.48 4.81
C ASN A 98 -4.60 -3.60 3.89
N LYS A 99 -5.24 -4.63 4.47
CA LYS A 99 -5.84 -5.73 3.70
C LYS A 99 -7.07 -5.26 2.93
N ALA A 100 -7.90 -4.41 3.54
CA ALA A 100 -9.05 -3.84 2.85
C ALA A 100 -8.62 -3.03 1.61
N VAL A 101 -7.61 -2.17 1.74
CA VAL A 101 -7.06 -1.38 0.63
C VAL A 101 -6.54 -2.27 -0.49
N GLU A 102 -5.80 -3.33 -0.16
CA GLU A 102 -5.32 -4.31 -1.14
C GLU A 102 -6.49 -4.97 -1.90
N VAL A 103 -7.55 -5.37 -1.19
CA VAL A 103 -8.71 -6.02 -1.80
C VAL A 103 -9.52 -5.05 -2.66
N PHE A 104 -9.78 -3.81 -2.21
CA PHE A 104 -10.48 -2.82 -3.02
C PHE A 104 -9.67 -2.41 -4.26
N LYS A 105 -8.33 -2.42 -4.17
CA LYS A 105 -7.46 -2.26 -5.34
C LYS A 105 -7.66 -3.39 -6.34
N LEU A 106 -7.71 -4.64 -5.89
CA LEU A 106 -7.99 -5.80 -6.74
C LEU A 106 -9.40 -5.73 -7.36
N ALA A 107 -10.38 -5.19 -6.64
CA ALA A 107 -11.73 -4.96 -7.14
C ALA A 107 -11.83 -3.81 -8.16
N GLY A 108 -10.81 -2.94 -8.24
CA GLY A 108 -10.85 -1.72 -9.04
C GLY A 108 -11.86 -0.68 -8.51
N ASP A 109 -12.20 -0.72 -7.22
CA ASP A 109 -13.13 0.22 -6.61
C ASP A 109 -12.42 1.48 -6.12
N GLU A 110 -12.09 2.36 -7.07
CA GLU A 110 -11.45 3.64 -6.79
C GLU A 110 -12.30 4.58 -5.93
N VAL A 111 -13.64 4.48 -6.03
CA VAL A 111 -14.57 5.33 -5.27
C VAL A 111 -14.45 5.01 -3.79
N LYS A 112 -14.49 3.71 -3.45
CA LYS A 112 -14.34 3.26 -2.07
C LYS A 112 -12.95 3.53 -1.53
N LEU A 113 -11.89 3.26 -2.32
CA LEU A 113 -10.53 3.61 -1.95
C LEU A 113 -10.41 5.10 -1.61
N ARG A 114 -10.91 5.98 -2.47
CA ARG A 114 -10.86 7.44 -2.22
C ARG A 114 -11.61 7.82 -0.95
N ALA A 115 -12.76 7.20 -0.67
CA ALA A 115 -13.51 7.43 0.56
C ALA A 115 -12.73 6.98 1.81
N ILE A 116 -12.05 5.83 1.75
CA ILE A 116 -11.19 5.34 2.85
C ILE A 116 -10.03 6.30 3.09
N GLY A 117 -9.35 6.75 2.02
CA GLY A 117 -8.22 7.68 2.12
C GLY A 117 -8.63 9.03 2.71
N LYS A 118 -9.76 9.60 2.26
CA LYS A 118 -10.31 10.85 2.82
C LYS A 118 -10.67 10.70 4.29
N LYS A 119 -11.37 9.63 4.66
CA LYS A 119 -11.72 9.36 6.06
C LYS A 119 -10.46 9.23 6.94
N ALA A 120 -9.44 8.51 6.48
CA ALA A 120 -8.18 8.38 7.19
C ALA A 120 -7.47 9.74 7.37
N LEU A 121 -7.50 10.59 6.33
CA LEU A 121 -6.94 11.95 6.40
C LEU A 121 -7.68 12.81 7.44
N ASP A 122 -9.01 12.79 7.44
CA ASP A 122 -9.83 13.58 8.37
C ASP A 122 -9.70 13.10 9.82
N GLU A 123 -9.45 11.82 10.04
CA GLU A 123 -9.16 11.23 11.35
C GLU A 123 -7.68 11.43 11.79
N GLY A 124 -6.84 12.09 10.98
CA GLY A 124 -5.42 12.31 11.26
C GLY A 124 -4.54 11.06 11.13
N ARG A 125 -5.06 9.99 10.53
CA ARG A 125 -4.34 8.74 10.19
C ARG A 125 -3.59 8.93 8.87
N PHE A 126 -2.61 9.82 8.91
CA PHE A 126 -1.93 10.29 7.70
C PHE A 126 -1.18 9.20 6.90
N TYR A 127 -0.58 8.21 7.57
CA TYR A 127 0.10 7.09 6.87
C TYR A 127 -0.91 6.18 6.15
N ASP A 128 -2.05 5.88 6.78
CA ASP A 128 -3.12 5.10 6.13
C ASP A 128 -3.64 5.85 4.89
N ALA A 129 -3.83 7.18 4.99
CA ALA A 129 -4.21 8.02 3.87
C ALA A 129 -3.16 8.03 2.75
N LEU A 130 -1.87 8.10 3.11
CA LEU A 130 -0.76 8.07 2.16
C LEU A 130 -0.77 6.79 1.31
N GLU A 131 -0.90 5.63 1.95
CA GLU A 131 -0.93 4.33 1.26
C GLU A 131 -2.08 4.27 0.25
N VAL A 132 -3.27 4.74 0.64
CA VAL A 132 -4.42 4.79 -0.26
C VAL A 132 -4.20 5.73 -1.44
N PHE A 133 -3.74 6.97 -1.18
CA PHE A 133 -3.56 7.95 -2.26
C PHE A 133 -2.40 7.60 -3.20
N LYS A 134 -1.35 6.92 -2.71
CA LYS A 134 -0.31 6.31 -3.56
C LYS A 134 -0.90 5.24 -4.47
N VAL A 135 -1.74 4.34 -3.95
CA VAL A 135 -2.41 3.30 -4.75
C VAL A 135 -3.27 3.90 -5.86
N LEU A 136 -3.97 5.00 -5.57
CA LEU A 136 -4.81 5.72 -6.53
C LEU A 136 -4.04 6.64 -7.49
N ASN A 137 -2.75 6.90 -7.26
CA ASN A 137 -2.01 7.99 -7.89
C ASN A 137 -2.74 9.34 -7.83
N ASP A 138 -3.47 9.60 -6.73
CA ASP A 138 -4.31 10.79 -6.55
C ASP A 138 -3.46 11.98 -6.10
N LYS A 139 -2.88 12.69 -7.07
CA LYS A 139 -1.93 13.79 -6.82
C LYS A 139 -2.52 14.90 -5.97
N GLU A 140 -3.78 15.28 -6.21
CA GLU A 140 -4.44 16.34 -5.47
C GLU A 140 -4.60 15.96 -3.99
N SER A 141 -5.06 14.74 -3.72
CA SER A 141 -5.22 14.23 -2.36
C SER A 141 -3.88 14.06 -1.64
N LEU A 142 -2.82 13.67 -2.35
CA LEU A 142 -1.46 13.67 -1.82
C LEU A 142 -1.00 15.08 -1.45
N ILE A 143 -1.26 16.09 -2.29
CA ILE A 143 -0.90 17.48 -1.96
C ILE A 143 -1.65 17.97 -0.73
N GLU A 144 -2.95 17.67 -0.60
CA GLU A 144 -3.74 17.99 0.58
C GLU A 144 -3.18 17.32 1.84
N LEU A 145 -2.86 16.02 1.75
CA LEU A 145 -2.23 15.26 2.82
C LEU A 145 -0.91 15.89 3.27
N GLY A 146 -0.07 16.32 2.33
CA GLY A 146 1.18 17.01 2.64
C GLY A 146 0.96 18.33 3.38
N LYS A 147 -0.01 19.14 2.94
CA LYS A 147 -0.39 20.40 3.62
C LYS A 147 -0.91 20.16 5.04
N LYS A 148 -1.87 19.25 5.22
CA LYS A 148 -2.38 18.88 6.56
C LYS A 148 -1.27 18.29 7.44
N SER A 149 -0.31 17.57 6.87
CA SER A 149 0.85 17.05 7.60
C SER A 149 1.74 18.19 8.14
N ILE A 150 1.95 19.26 7.37
CA ILE A 150 2.67 20.46 7.83
C ILE A 150 1.94 21.13 8.99
N GLU A 151 0.62 21.32 8.86
CA GLU A 151 -0.22 21.92 9.91
C GLU A 151 -0.17 21.11 11.21
N ALA A 152 -0.08 19.78 11.10
CA ALA A 152 0.08 18.87 12.23
C ALA A 152 1.54 18.74 12.74
N GLY A 153 2.49 19.49 12.18
CA GLY A 153 3.92 19.41 12.55
C GLY A 153 4.64 18.14 12.09
N LYS A 154 4.03 17.34 11.21
CA LYS A 154 4.60 16.09 10.67
C LYS A 154 5.45 16.35 9.42
N PHE A 155 6.53 17.08 9.58
CA PHE A 155 7.38 17.54 8.46
C PHE A 155 8.04 16.41 7.68
N SER A 156 8.49 15.34 8.32
CA SER A 156 9.06 14.16 7.64
C SER A 156 8.05 13.47 6.72
N LEU A 157 6.79 13.42 7.15
CA LEU A 157 5.71 12.86 6.33
C LEU A 157 5.37 13.78 5.16
N ALA A 158 5.28 15.09 5.39
CA ALA A 158 5.09 16.06 4.31
C ALA A 158 6.21 15.96 3.26
N PHE A 159 7.46 15.73 3.70
CA PHE A 159 8.59 15.51 2.80
C PHE A 159 8.42 14.24 1.97
N GLU A 160 8.05 13.12 2.60
CA GLU A 160 7.78 11.86 1.88
C GLU A 160 6.71 12.06 0.79
N VAL A 161 5.60 12.68 1.17
CA VAL A 161 4.46 12.95 0.29
C VAL A 161 4.86 13.81 -0.91
N PHE A 162 5.55 14.93 -0.69
CA PHE A 162 5.96 15.82 -1.78
C PHE A 162 7.09 15.25 -2.64
N SER A 163 7.92 14.37 -2.07
CA SER A 163 8.98 13.68 -2.82
C SER A 163 8.41 12.72 -3.86
N VAL A 164 7.30 12.04 -3.54
CA VAL A 164 6.60 11.15 -4.49
C VAL A 164 6.09 11.93 -5.71
N ASN A 165 5.58 13.14 -5.51
CA ASN A 165 5.04 13.96 -6.60
C ASN A 165 6.11 14.78 -7.35
N SER A 166 7.35 14.85 -6.86
CA SER A 166 8.45 15.62 -7.44
C SER A 166 8.13 17.12 -7.65
N GLU A 167 7.21 17.67 -6.86
CA GLU A 167 6.80 19.08 -6.94
C GLU A 167 7.83 19.96 -6.21
N LYS A 168 8.79 20.48 -6.98
CA LYS A 168 9.92 21.27 -6.44
C LYS A 168 9.48 22.45 -5.60
N GLU A 169 8.43 23.16 -6.02
CA GLU A 169 7.95 24.35 -5.29
C GLU A 169 7.38 23.98 -3.91
N LEU A 170 6.65 22.86 -3.80
CA LEU A 170 6.13 22.38 -2.53
C LEU A 170 7.25 21.96 -1.58
N LEU A 171 8.28 21.29 -2.11
CA LEU A 171 9.48 20.93 -1.36
C LEU A 171 10.24 22.18 -0.88
N GLN A 172 10.43 23.19 -1.73
CA GLN A 172 11.07 24.45 -1.34
C GLN A 172 10.29 25.17 -0.22
N ASN A 173 8.96 25.26 -0.34
CA ASN A 173 8.12 25.87 0.67
C ASN A 173 8.16 25.09 2.00
N LEU A 174 8.15 23.76 1.94
CA LEU A 174 8.33 22.90 3.11
C LEU A 174 9.69 23.13 3.77
N ALA A 175 10.77 23.19 3.00
CA ALA A 175 12.12 23.40 3.54
C ALA A 175 12.26 24.76 4.22
N ARG A 176 11.74 25.83 3.60
CA ARG A 176 11.68 27.17 4.22
C ARG A 176 10.89 27.13 5.52
N LYS A 177 9.74 26.44 5.54
CA LYS A 177 8.96 26.29 6.77
C LYS A 177 9.74 25.57 7.85
N CYS A 178 10.41 24.48 7.50
CA CYS A 178 11.27 23.73 8.42
C CYS A 178 12.39 24.60 9.00
N MET A 179 12.98 25.50 8.19
CA MET A 179 13.98 26.46 8.66
C MET A 179 13.44 27.44 9.70
N GLU A 180 12.19 27.93 9.53
CA GLU A 180 11.53 28.81 10.50
C GLU A 180 11.27 28.13 11.83
N VAL A 181 10.81 26.87 11.80
CA VAL A 181 10.48 26.10 13.01
C VAL A 181 11.65 25.30 13.57
N GLN A 182 12.86 25.50 13.02
CA GLN A 182 14.10 24.82 13.42
C GLN A 182 14.12 23.30 13.23
N GLU A 183 13.28 22.77 12.33
CA GLU A 183 13.28 21.38 11.88
C GLU A 183 14.37 21.15 10.82
N TYR A 184 15.61 21.46 11.19
CA TYR A 184 16.76 21.49 10.29
C TYR A 184 17.08 20.13 9.66
N HIS A 185 16.72 19.04 10.33
CA HIS A 185 16.93 17.68 9.83
C HIS A 185 16.15 17.44 8.54
N VAL A 186 14.89 17.88 8.47
CA VAL A 186 14.04 17.73 7.29
C VAL A 186 14.45 18.74 6.21
N ALA A 187 14.71 19.99 6.59
CA ALA A 187 15.17 21.02 5.65
C ALA A 187 16.45 20.59 4.91
N LYS A 188 17.41 20.00 5.65
CA LYS A 188 18.65 19.45 5.09
C LYS A 188 18.38 18.44 3.97
N GLU A 189 17.55 17.44 4.23
CA GLU A 189 17.29 16.38 3.25
C GLU A 189 16.59 16.93 2.00
N ILE A 190 15.70 17.93 2.16
CA ILE A 190 15.07 18.59 1.03
C ILE A 190 16.08 19.38 0.20
N PHE A 191 16.93 20.20 0.84
CA PHE A 191 17.91 21.00 0.09
C PHE A 191 18.93 20.13 -0.64
N LYS A 192 19.30 18.98 -0.07
CA LYS A 192 20.11 17.97 -0.76
C LYS A 192 19.39 17.39 -1.97
N LEU A 193 18.13 17.00 -1.82
CA LEU A 193 17.33 16.45 -2.93
C LEU A 193 17.18 17.45 -4.08
N LEU A 194 17.05 18.74 -3.76
CA LEU A 194 16.92 19.82 -4.73
C LEU A 194 18.25 20.36 -5.26
N SER A 195 19.38 19.92 -4.69
CA SER A 195 20.72 20.46 -4.96
C SER A 195 20.79 21.98 -4.76
N ASP A 196 20.10 22.52 -3.75
CA ASP A 196 20.06 23.96 -3.47
C ASP A 196 21.31 24.39 -2.68
N THR A 197 22.35 24.80 -3.41
CA THR A 197 23.65 25.16 -2.82
C THR A 197 23.56 26.39 -1.92
N ASN A 198 22.66 27.34 -2.21
CA ASN A 198 22.51 28.56 -1.42
C ASN A 198 21.93 28.26 -0.05
N ASP A 199 20.83 27.51 -0.01
CA ASP A 199 20.19 27.15 1.25
C ASP A 199 21.00 26.11 2.05
N LEU A 200 21.75 25.21 1.39
CA LEU A 200 22.74 24.36 2.06
C LEU A 200 23.84 25.17 2.74
N ASN A 201 24.39 26.19 2.08
CA ASN A 201 25.39 27.09 2.68
C ASN A 201 24.80 27.82 3.90
N ARG A 202 23.60 28.37 3.76
CA ARG A 202 22.89 29.04 4.86
C ARG A 202 22.67 28.12 6.05
N LEU A 203 22.27 26.87 5.80
CA LEU A 203 22.09 25.87 6.85
C LEU A 203 23.43 25.49 7.50
N GLY A 204 24.50 25.40 6.70
CA GLY A 204 25.88 25.23 7.20
C GLY A 204 26.32 26.34 8.15
N GLU A 205 26.03 27.60 7.82
CA GLU A 205 26.31 28.75 8.70
C GLU A 205 25.55 28.67 10.02
N ILE A 206 24.28 28.26 10.00
CA ILE A 206 23.46 28.08 11.21
C ILE A 206 24.08 26.99 12.09
N PHE A 207 24.44 25.84 11.53
CA PHE A 207 25.10 24.77 12.28
C PHE A 207 26.45 25.20 12.85
N LEU A 208 27.24 25.97 12.10
CA LEU A 208 28.52 26.49 12.56
C LEU A 208 28.34 27.43 13.76
N LYS A 209 27.39 28.37 13.68
CA LYS A 209 27.04 29.28 14.78
C LYS A 209 26.57 28.55 16.03
N ASN A 210 25.87 27.44 15.85
CA ASN A 210 25.38 26.58 16.95
C ASN A 210 26.44 25.58 17.46
N GLY A 211 27.68 25.65 16.97
CA GLY A 211 28.77 24.75 17.36
C GLY A 211 28.63 23.32 16.81
N GLN A 212 27.68 23.06 15.91
CA GLN A 212 27.47 21.74 15.28
C GLN A 212 28.40 21.57 14.09
N ILE A 213 29.71 21.52 14.34
CA ILE A 213 30.73 21.62 13.28
C ILE A 213 30.63 20.49 12.26
N ARG A 214 30.40 19.25 12.69
CA ARG A 214 30.24 18.11 11.78
C ARG A 214 29.11 18.32 10.77
N MET A 215 27.98 18.87 11.24
CA MET A 215 26.83 19.15 10.39
C MET A 215 27.12 20.32 9.44
N ALA A 216 27.75 21.38 9.94
CA ALA A 216 28.19 22.50 9.10
C ALA A 216 29.13 22.05 7.97
N TYR A 217 30.13 21.23 8.32
CA TYR A 217 31.05 20.62 7.37
C TYR A 217 30.32 19.83 6.28
N GLU A 218 29.37 18.97 6.67
CA GLU A 218 28.57 18.18 5.73
C GLU A 218 27.80 19.09 4.76
N MET A 219 27.20 20.17 5.26
CA MET A 219 26.42 21.10 4.43
C MET A 219 27.30 21.87 3.43
N PHE A 220 28.41 22.45 3.89
CA PHE A 220 29.34 23.16 3.01
C PHE A 220 29.97 22.23 1.98
N SER A 221 30.32 21.00 2.36
CA SER A 221 30.84 19.99 1.44
C SER A 221 29.82 19.64 0.37
N THR A 222 28.56 19.44 0.76
CA THR A 222 27.48 19.11 -0.18
C THR A 222 27.15 20.28 -1.10
N ALA A 223 27.28 21.52 -0.62
CA ALA A 223 27.08 22.74 -1.40
C ALA A 223 28.26 23.08 -2.34
N GLY A 224 29.39 22.36 -2.25
CA GLY A 224 30.61 22.65 -2.99
C GLY A 224 31.36 23.91 -2.51
N ASN A 225 31.16 24.31 -1.26
CA ASN A 225 31.81 25.49 -0.66
C ASN A 225 33.20 25.14 -0.10
N GLU A 226 34.16 24.93 -1.00
CA GLU A 226 35.56 24.60 -0.69
C GLU A 226 36.23 25.56 0.31
N PRO A 227 36.03 26.90 0.24
CA PRO A 227 36.60 27.82 1.23
C PRO A 227 36.18 27.49 2.66
N MET A 228 34.88 27.25 2.90
CA MET A 228 34.39 26.93 4.24
C MET A 228 34.81 25.53 4.70
N VAL A 229 34.84 24.56 3.79
CA VAL A 229 35.35 23.21 4.06
C VAL A 229 36.81 23.26 4.52
N ASN A 230 37.65 24.02 3.81
CA ASN A 230 39.06 24.19 4.14
C ASN A 230 39.26 24.98 5.44
N PHE A 231 38.42 25.97 5.71
CA PHE A 231 38.42 26.69 6.98
C PHE A 231 38.17 25.75 8.17
N ILE A 232 37.14 24.88 8.08
CA ILE A 232 36.81 23.93 9.15
C ILE A 232 37.97 22.93 9.36
N LYS A 233 38.49 22.35 8.28
CA LYS A 233 39.63 21.40 8.33
C LYS A 233 40.89 22.06 8.89
N GLY A 234 41.23 23.24 8.41
CA GLY A 234 42.45 23.97 8.76
C GLY A 234 42.51 24.36 10.24
N ASN A 235 41.35 24.63 10.84
CA ASN A 235 41.23 24.97 12.26
C ASN A 235 40.98 23.76 13.17
N ARG A 236 40.99 22.53 12.63
CA ARG A 236 40.74 21.29 13.38
C ARG A 236 39.44 21.32 14.21
N LEU A 237 38.39 21.92 13.64
CA LEU A 237 37.09 22.03 14.31
C LEU A 237 36.26 20.73 14.18
N ASN A 238 36.80 19.73 13.51
CA ASN A 238 36.23 18.42 13.21
C ASN A 238 36.37 17.39 14.32
#